data_AF-A0A5R8WE06-F1
#
_entry.id   AF-A0A5R8WE06-F1
#
_cell.length_a   1.000
_cell.length_b   1.000
_cell.length_c   1.000
_cell.angle_alpha   90.00
_cell.angle_beta   90.00
_cell.angle_gamma   90.00
#
_symmetry.space_group_name_H-M   'P 1'
#
loop_
_entity.id
_entity.type
_entity.pdbx_description
1 polymer ?
#
loop_
_entity_poly.entity_id
_entity_poly.type
_entity_poly.pdbx_seq_one_letter_code
_entity_poly.pdbx_strand_id
1 'polypeptide(L)'
;MAAKSVLDQVISLSKRRGFVFQAGEIYGGSRSAWDYGPLGAELKENIKRQWWQSMVRGREDVVGLDSSVILPRQVWEASGHVEVFSDPLVECLSCHKRYRADHLEEEYEEKKGRPAENGLKDIACANCGTRGEWTEPQEFSGLLKTFLGPVASDEGLHYLRPETAQGIFVNFSNVLTTSRKKPPFGIGQIGKSFRNEITPGNFIFRTREFEQMEMEFFVEPGTDEEWHKYWMNERMAWYTGLGIREENLRFFEHPQEKLSHYSKGTTDIEYRFGFQGSEWGELEGIANRTDFDLSTHAKASGADLSYFNQATNERYTPYVIEPAAGLTRSFMAFLIDAYTEDEAPNAKGGVDVRTVLKLDPRLAPVKAAVLPLSRNEDLSPKARDLGAQLRKNWNIDFDDAGAIGRRYRRQDEIGTPFCITVDFDTLEDQAVTIRERDTMSQERVSLDKVEGYLAARLIGA
;
A
#
# COMPACT_ATOMS: atom_id res chain seq x y z
N MET A 1 -10.73 -31.08 4.20
CA MET A 1 -10.40 -29.78 3.59
C MET A 1 -9.22 -29.22 4.35
N ALA A 2 -8.17 -28.73 3.69
CA ALA A 2 -7.07 -28.05 4.37
C ALA A 2 -7.62 -26.84 5.17
N ALA A 3 -7.01 -26.54 6.32
CA ALA A 3 -7.35 -25.33 7.06
C ALA A 3 -7.10 -24.11 6.15
N LYS A 4 -8.08 -23.20 6.06
CA LYS A 4 -7.91 -21.98 5.27
C LYS A 4 -6.83 -21.11 5.91
N SER A 5 -5.94 -20.56 5.09
CA SER A 5 -4.92 -19.63 5.58
C SER A 5 -5.56 -18.32 6.07
N VAL A 6 -4.85 -17.54 6.89
CA VAL A 6 -5.29 -16.19 7.29
C VAL A 6 -5.55 -15.33 6.05
N LEU A 7 -4.69 -15.45 5.03
CA LEU A 7 -4.85 -14.80 3.74
C LEU A 7 -6.20 -15.13 3.08
N ASP A 8 -6.58 -16.41 3.02
CA ASP A 8 -7.86 -16.82 2.44
C ASP A 8 -9.06 -16.23 3.20
N GLN A 9 -8.95 -16.14 4.52
CA GLN A 9 -9.99 -15.54 5.37
C GLN A 9 -10.11 -14.03 5.12
N VAL A 10 -8.98 -13.33 4.99
CA VAL A 10 -8.93 -11.89 4.70
C VAL A 10 -9.47 -11.59 3.30
N ILE A 11 -9.16 -12.40 2.29
CA ILE A 11 -9.72 -12.27 0.93
C ILE A 11 -11.25 -12.41 0.98
N SER A 12 -11.73 -13.44 1.67
CA SER A 12 -13.17 -13.69 1.85
C SER A 12 -13.86 -12.53 2.59
N LEU A 13 -13.27 -12.05 3.69
CA LEU A 13 -13.76 -10.90 4.45
C LEU A 13 -13.79 -9.64 3.60
N SER A 14 -12.74 -9.40 2.82
CA SER A 14 -12.59 -8.21 1.98
C SER A 14 -13.72 -8.10 0.97
N LYS A 15 -14.07 -9.21 0.31
CA LYS A 15 -15.22 -9.25 -0.60
C LYS A 15 -16.55 -9.09 0.14
N ARG A 16 -16.74 -9.81 1.25
CA ARG A 16 -18.01 -9.80 2.02
C ARG A 16 -18.33 -8.43 2.62
N ARG A 17 -17.32 -7.69 3.09
CA ARG A 17 -17.49 -6.42 3.81
C ARG A 17 -17.28 -5.19 2.92
N GLY A 18 -16.80 -5.36 1.69
CA GLY A 18 -16.66 -4.24 0.76
C GLY A 18 -15.34 -3.48 0.90
N PHE A 19 -14.26 -4.21 1.16
CA PHE A 19 -12.90 -3.69 1.04
C PHE A 19 -12.41 -3.77 -0.40
N VAL A 20 -12.49 -4.93 -1.04
CA VAL A 20 -11.92 -5.15 -2.38
C VAL A 20 -12.86 -6.01 -3.21
N PHE A 21 -13.05 -5.62 -4.47
CA PHE A 21 -13.83 -6.31 -5.49
C PHE A 21 -12.99 -6.58 -6.73
N GLN A 22 -13.37 -7.62 -7.47
CA GLN A 22 -12.75 -7.90 -8.76
C GLN A 22 -13.14 -6.81 -9.77
N ALA A 23 -12.17 -6.15 -10.40
CA ALA A 23 -12.48 -5.09 -11.36
C ALA A 23 -13.31 -5.64 -12.52
N GLY A 24 -14.44 -5.02 -12.81
CA GLY A 24 -15.38 -5.48 -13.84
C GLY A 24 -16.00 -6.85 -13.58
N GLU A 25 -16.26 -7.22 -12.31
CA GLU A 25 -16.77 -8.54 -11.91
C GLU A 25 -17.98 -9.00 -12.73
N ILE A 26 -18.95 -8.11 -13.00
CA ILE A 26 -20.16 -8.44 -13.79
C ILE A 26 -19.87 -8.79 -15.26
N TYR A 27 -18.67 -8.46 -15.77
CA TYR A 27 -18.21 -8.76 -17.11
C TYR A 27 -17.20 -9.93 -17.14
N GLY A 28 -17.08 -10.68 -16.05
CA GLY A 28 -16.14 -11.80 -15.92
C GLY A 28 -14.80 -11.44 -15.29
N GLY A 29 -14.60 -10.17 -14.93
CA GLY A 29 -13.41 -9.70 -14.22
C GLY A 29 -12.19 -9.45 -15.11
N SER A 30 -11.40 -8.44 -14.76
CA SER A 30 -10.09 -8.17 -15.37
C SER A 30 -8.95 -8.69 -14.49
N ARG A 31 -8.13 -9.61 -15.01
CA ARG A 31 -7.02 -10.19 -14.25
C ARG A 31 -6.06 -9.11 -13.77
N SER A 32 -5.62 -9.22 -12.50
CA SER A 32 -4.68 -8.28 -11.87
C SER A 32 -5.18 -6.83 -11.83
N ALA A 33 -6.49 -6.64 -11.85
CA ALA A 33 -7.15 -5.37 -11.62
C ALA A 33 -8.23 -5.53 -10.55
N TRP A 34 -8.31 -4.58 -9.63
CA TRP A 34 -9.19 -4.65 -8.47
C TRP A 34 -9.78 -3.28 -8.16
N ASP A 35 -11.03 -3.27 -7.72
CA ASP A 35 -11.74 -2.08 -7.26
C ASP A 35 -11.78 -2.08 -5.73
N TYR A 36 -11.62 -0.91 -5.12
CA TYR A 36 -11.74 -0.75 -3.66
C TYR A 36 -13.15 -0.30 -3.33
N GLY A 37 -13.87 -1.13 -2.57
CA GLY A 37 -15.24 -0.82 -2.11
C GLY A 37 -15.27 0.28 -1.06
N PRO A 38 -16.44 0.61 -0.47
CA PRO A 38 -16.57 1.73 0.47
C PRO A 38 -15.56 1.69 1.63
N LEU A 39 -15.36 0.52 2.26
CA LEU A 39 -14.41 0.38 3.36
C LEU A 39 -12.95 0.37 2.87
N GLY A 40 -12.72 -0.16 1.68
CA GLY A 40 -11.40 -0.21 1.07
C GLY A 40 -10.91 1.16 0.67
N ALA A 41 -11.79 1.99 0.11
CA ALA A 41 -11.51 3.38 -0.24
C ALA A 41 -11.11 4.18 1.00
N GLU A 42 -11.86 4.05 2.10
CA GLU A 42 -11.57 4.73 3.38
C GLU A 42 -10.26 4.25 4.01
N LEU A 43 -10.01 2.93 4.08
CA LEU A 43 -8.73 2.42 4.59
C LEU A 43 -7.55 2.91 3.74
N LYS A 44 -7.68 2.86 2.41
CA LYS A 44 -6.65 3.33 1.48
C LYS A 44 -6.37 4.83 1.66
N GLU A 45 -7.42 5.63 1.83
CA GLU A 45 -7.31 7.06 2.13
C GLU A 45 -6.63 7.32 3.48
N ASN A 46 -6.99 6.57 4.52
CA ASN A 46 -6.36 6.68 5.83
C ASN A 46 -4.87 6.35 5.80
N ILE A 47 -4.47 5.28 5.09
CA ILE A 47 -3.05 4.92 4.93
C ILE A 47 -2.28 6.05 4.23
N LYS A 48 -2.82 6.61 3.13
CA LYS A 48 -2.21 7.76 2.44
C LYS A 48 -2.06 8.96 3.36
N ARG A 49 -3.09 9.28 4.15
CA ARG A 49 -3.05 10.38 5.12
C ARG A 49 -1.99 10.17 6.19
N GLN A 50 -1.88 8.95 6.73
CA GLN A 50 -0.85 8.62 7.71
C GLN A 50 0.56 8.72 7.13
N TRP A 51 0.76 8.23 5.90
CA TRP A 51 2.05 8.34 5.22
C TRP A 51 2.38 9.80 4.92
N TRP A 52 1.43 10.59 4.39
CA TRP A 52 1.66 11.99 4.08
C TRP A 52 1.93 12.82 5.34
N GLN A 53 1.26 12.49 6.45
CA GLN A 53 1.49 13.14 7.72
C GLN A 53 2.88 12.80 8.29
N SER A 54 3.34 11.54 8.22
CA SER A 54 4.65 11.16 8.75
C SER A 54 5.81 11.59 7.87
N MET A 55 5.68 11.43 6.55
CA MET A 55 6.76 11.64 5.60
C MET A 55 6.88 13.08 5.13
N VAL A 56 5.77 13.82 5.04
CA VAL A 56 5.75 15.17 4.45
C VAL A 56 5.42 16.24 5.47
N ARG A 57 4.21 16.23 6.05
CA ARG A 57 3.74 17.35 6.90
C ARG A 57 4.35 17.36 8.29
N GLY A 58 4.71 16.21 8.83
CA GLY A 58 5.30 16.04 10.15
C GLY A 58 6.79 16.35 10.18
N ARG A 59 7.38 16.71 9.03
CA ARG A 59 8.80 16.95 8.87
C ARG A 59 9.08 18.36 8.36
N GLU A 60 10.22 18.91 8.77
CA GLU A 60 10.68 20.21 8.28
C GLU A 60 11.54 20.10 7.03
N ASP A 61 12.01 18.91 6.66
CA ASP A 61 12.96 18.64 5.59
C ASP A 61 12.33 18.01 4.34
N VAL A 62 11.02 17.71 4.34
CA VAL A 62 10.32 17.11 3.18
C VAL A 62 9.21 18.02 2.67
N VAL A 63 9.03 18.08 1.36
CA VAL A 63 7.92 18.78 0.70
C VAL A 63 7.14 17.86 -0.23
N GLY A 64 5.91 18.22 -0.57
CA GLY A 64 5.04 17.41 -1.41
C GLY A 64 5.11 17.78 -2.89
N LEU A 65 4.93 16.79 -3.76
CA LEU A 65 4.69 16.95 -5.20
C LEU A 65 3.51 16.07 -5.66
N ASP A 66 2.85 16.49 -6.73
CA ASP A 66 1.92 15.66 -7.51
C ASP A 66 2.19 15.86 -9.01
N SER A 67 2.92 14.92 -9.60
CA SER A 67 3.28 14.93 -11.03
C SER A 67 2.23 14.20 -11.87
N SER A 68 2.16 14.58 -13.16
CA SER A 68 1.36 13.88 -14.15
C SER A 68 1.75 12.39 -14.27
N VAL A 69 0.77 11.54 -14.57
CA VAL A 69 0.95 10.13 -14.92
C VAL A 69 1.61 9.97 -16.29
N ILE A 70 1.26 10.85 -17.23
CA ILE A 70 1.81 10.84 -18.58
C ILE A 70 2.86 11.94 -18.64
N LEU A 71 4.12 11.53 -18.73
CA LEU A 71 5.29 12.39 -18.90
C LEU A 71 5.82 12.27 -20.34
N PRO A 72 6.62 13.26 -20.82
CA PRO A 72 7.27 13.15 -22.12
C PRO A 72 8.06 11.84 -22.24
N ARG A 73 8.00 11.21 -23.42
CA ARG A 73 8.66 9.93 -23.70
C ARG A 73 10.15 9.92 -23.31
N GLN A 74 10.84 11.04 -23.52
CA GLN A 74 12.26 11.22 -23.23
C GLN A 74 12.60 10.99 -21.76
N VAL A 75 11.66 11.19 -20.83
CA VAL A 75 11.88 10.92 -19.40
C VAL A 75 12.13 9.42 -19.16
N TRP A 76 11.38 8.56 -19.87
CA TRP A 76 11.49 7.09 -19.76
C TRP A 76 12.66 6.53 -20.57
N GLU A 77 13.06 7.22 -21.63
CA GLU A 77 14.27 6.90 -22.38
C GLU A 77 15.52 7.26 -21.58
N ALA A 78 15.57 8.47 -21.02
CA ALA A 78 16.69 8.93 -20.20
C ALA A 78 16.88 8.01 -18.99
N SER A 79 15.82 7.72 -18.24
CA SER A 79 15.89 6.83 -17.07
C SER A 79 16.13 5.34 -17.40
N GLY A 80 16.28 4.97 -18.68
CA GLY A 80 16.56 3.60 -19.11
C GLY A 80 15.33 2.68 -19.15
N HIS A 81 14.18 3.09 -18.61
CA HIS A 81 12.96 2.27 -18.57
C HIS A 81 12.53 1.72 -19.93
N VAL A 82 12.71 2.47 -21.02
CA VAL A 82 12.37 1.97 -22.37
C VAL A 82 13.29 0.82 -22.80
N GLU A 83 14.55 0.82 -22.36
CA GLU A 83 15.55 -0.18 -22.74
C GLU A 83 15.56 -1.40 -21.82
N VAL A 84 15.46 -1.20 -20.51
CA VAL A 84 15.67 -2.28 -19.51
C VAL A 84 14.39 -2.86 -18.92
N PHE A 85 13.23 -2.23 -19.13
CA PHE A 85 11.97 -2.67 -18.53
C PHE A 85 11.27 -3.71 -19.43
N SER A 86 12.02 -4.71 -19.88
CA SER A 86 11.52 -5.86 -20.64
C SER A 86 11.80 -7.17 -19.89
N ASP A 87 10.79 -8.03 -19.85
CA ASP A 87 10.87 -9.34 -19.22
C ASP A 87 10.88 -10.44 -20.30
N PRO A 88 11.71 -11.50 -20.16
CA PRO A 88 11.70 -12.63 -21.08
C PRO A 88 10.43 -13.48 -20.86
N LEU A 89 9.51 -13.44 -21.82
CA LEU A 89 8.22 -14.11 -21.76
C LEU A 89 8.24 -15.46 -22.47
N VAL A 90 7.73 -16.50 -21.80
CA VAL A 90 7.48 -17.81 -22.41
C VAL A 90 6.06 -18.31 -22.17
N GLU A 91 5.53 -19.07 -23.12
CA GLU A 91 4.21 -19.70 -23.05
C GLU A 91 4.36 -21.23 -23.03
N CYS A 92 3.64 -21.88 -22.11
CA CYS A 92 3.55 -23.35 -22.11
C CYS A 92 2.74 -23.79 -23.33
N LEU A 93 3.34 -24.56 -24.24
CA LEU A 93 2.69 -25.02 -25.47
C LEU A 93 1.50 -25.97 -25.22
N SER A 94 1.42 -26.54 -24.01
CA SER A 94 0.34 -27.47 -23.63
C SER A 94 -0.87 -26.77 -23.03
N CYS A 95 -0.70 -25.77 -22.15
CA CYS A 95 -1.81 -25.11 -21.46
C CYS A 95 -1.96 -23.62 -21.78
N HIS A 96 -1.10 -23.07 -22.64
CA HIS A 96 -1.07 -21.67 -23.07
C HIS A 96 -0.99 -20.63 -21.94
N LYS A 97 -0.59 -21.05 -20.74
CA LYS A 97 -0.24 -20.12 -19.67
C LYS A 97 1.12 -19.54 -19.93
N ARG A 98 1.22 -18.23 -19.68
CA ARG A 98 2.43 -17.44 -19.87
C ARG A 98 3.12 -17.22 -18.53
N TYR A 99 4.44 -17.21 -18.57
CA TYR A 99 5.30 -17.06 -17.42
C TYR A 99 6.51 -16.21 -17.81
N ARG A 100 7.12 -15.62 -16.79
CA ARG A 100 8.45 -15.03 -16.87
C ARG A 100 9.50 -16.14 -16.85
N ALA A 101 10.37 -16.17 -17.85
CA ALA A 101 11.35 -17.25 -18.01
C ALA A 101 12.37 -17.26 -16.87
N ASP A 102 12.84 -16.09 -16.47
CA ASP A 102 13.77 -15.88 -15.36
C ASP A 102 13.17 -16.37 -14.03
N HIS A 103 11.93 -16.01 -13.72
CA HIS A 103 11.26 -16.49 -12.50
C HIS A 103 11.14 -18.02 -12.46
N LEU A 104 10.89 -18.67 -13.59
CA LEU A 104 10.82 -20.13 -13.65
C LEU A 104 12.17 -20.75 -13.29
N GLU A 105 13.26 -20.17 -13.78
CA GLU A 105 14.63 -20.61 -13.53
C GLU A 105 15.04 -20.35 -12.07
N GLU A 106 14.76 -19.15 -11.53
CA GLU A 106 15.01 -18.82 -10.12
C GLU A 106 14.25 -19.75 -9.17
N GLU A 107 12.95 -19.98 -9.41
CA GLU A 107 12.16 -20.91 -8.60
C GLU A 107 12.67 -22.35 -8.68
N TYR A 108 13.17 -22.77 -9.85
CA TYR A 108 13.78 -24.08 -10.00
C TYR A 108 15.05 -24.19 -9.17
N GLU A 109 15.92 -23.18 -9.26
CA GLU A 109 17.19 -23.15 -8.55
C GLU A 109 16.99 -23.15 -7.03
N GLU A 110 16.05 -22.34 -6.53
CA GLU A 110 15.70 -22.31 -5.11
C GLU A 110 15.18 -23.68 -4.63
N LYS A 111 14.31 -24.34 -5.42
CA LYS A 111 13.74 -25.66 -5.06
C LYS A 111 14.74 -26.81 -5.21
N LYS A 112 15.73 -26.70 -6.09
CA LYS A 112 16.67 -27.80 -6.42
C LYS A 112 18.07 -27.58 -5.88
N GLY A 113 18.39 -26.40 -5.38
CA GLY A 113 19.72 -25.99 -4.94
C GLY A 113 20.76 -25.98 -6.06
N ARG A 114 20.33 -25.91 -7.33
CA ARG A 114 21.19 -25.86 -8.51
C ARG A 114 20.46 -25.25 -9.71
N PRO A 115 21.18 -24.58 -10.62
CA PRO A 115 20.58 -24.04 -11.84
C PRO A 115 20.10 -25.16 -12.77
N ALA A 116 19.15 -24.83 -13.66
CA ALA A 116 18.68 -25.75 -14.69
C ALA A 116 19.73 -25.89 -15.80
N GLU A 117 20.34 -27.08 -15.94
CA GLU A 117 21.44 -27.34 -16.89
C GLU A 117 21.04 -27.11 -18.35
N ASN A 118 19.77 -27.36 -18.70
CA ASN A 118 19.20 -27.12 -20.04
C ASN A 118 18.20 -25.95 -20.06
N GLY A 119 18.27 -25.04 -19.08
CA GLY A 119 17.33 -23.92 -18.93
C GLY A 119 15.87 -24.39 -18.78
N LEU A 120 14.94 -23.64 -19.38
CA LEU A 120 13.50 -23.95 -19.37
C LEU A 120 13.12 -25.39 -19.74
N LYS A 121 13.95 -26.12 -20.48
CA LYS A 121 13.67 -27.52 -20.87
C LYS A 121 13.59 -28.47 -19.67
N ASP A 122 14.31 -28.18 -18.60
CA ASP A 122 14.30 -29.00 -17.37
C ASP A 122 13.11 -28.68 -16.46
N ILE A 123 12.44 -27.56 -16.73
CA ILE A 123 11.41 -26.97 -15.89
C ILE A 123 10.03 -27.46 -16.33
N ALA A 124 9.26 -27.98 -15.36
CA ALA A 124 7.88 -28.38 -15.58
C ALA A 124 6.94 -27.20 -15.38
N CYS A 125 5.94 -27.07 -16.24
CA CYS A 125 4.90 -26.06 -16.10
C CYS A 125 4.16 -26.24 -14.77
N ALA A 126 4.17 -25.20 -13.93
CA ALA A 126 3.53 -25.22 -12.61
C ALA A 126 2.02 -25.51 -12.65
N ASN A 127 1.37 -25.26 -13.80
CA ASN A 127 -0.07 -25.46 -13.95
C ASN A 127 -0.47 -26.86 -14.46
N CYS A 128 0.25 -27.42 -15.43
CA CYS A 128 -0.14 -28.69 -16.08
C CYS A 128 0.89 -29.80 -15.97
N GLY A 129 2.07 -29.52 -15.40
CA GLY A 129 3.15 -30.51 -15.21
C GLY A 129 3.92 -30.87 -16.48
N THR A 130 3.52 -30.37 -17.66
CA THR A 130 4.25 -30.59 -18.91
C THR A 130 5.65 -30.00 -18.83
N ARG A 131 6.68 -30.79 -19.18
CA ARG A 131 8.09 -30.41 -19.08
C ARG A 131 8.67 -30.09 -20.45
N GLY A 132 9.38 -28.97 -20.54
CA GLY A 132 10.17 -28.58 -21.71
C GLY A 132 9.40 -28.19 -22.96
N GLU A 133 8.07 -28.10 -22.89
CA GLU A 133 7.22 -27.60 -23.97
C GLU A 133 6.91 -26.11 -23.77
N TRP A 134 7.89 -25.27 -24.08
CA TRP A 134 7.82 -23.81 -23.99
C TRP A 134 8.01 -23.16 -25.36
N THR A 135 7.41 -21.99 -25.59
CA THR A 135 7.80 -21.13 -26.72
C THR A 135 9.20 -20.59 -26.54
N GLU A 136 9.82 -20.11 -27.62
CA GLU A 136 11.02 -19.28 -27.52
C GLU A 136 10.72 -18.01 -26.68
N PRO A 137 11.66 -17.57 -25.81
CA PRO A 137 11.52 -16.34 -25.05
C PRO A 137 11.31 -15.13 -25.96
N GLN A 138 10.30 -14.31 -25.66
CA GLN A 138 10.06 -13.03 -26.32
C GLN A 138 10.17 -11.89 -25.31
N GLU A 139 10.87 -10.82 -25.69
CA GLU A 139 10.96 -9.62 -24.86
C GLU A 139 9.60 -8.94 -24.75
N PHE A 140 9.12 -8.82 -23.51
CA PHE A 140 7.85 -8.19 -23.20
C PHE A 140 8.07 -6.93 -22.38
N SER A 141 7.71 -5.77 -22.94
CA SER A 141 7.79 -4.49 -22.24
C SER A 141 6.82 -4.43 -21.06
N GLY A 142 7.35 -4.22 -19.86
CA GLY A 142 6.59 -3.94 -18.65
C GLY A 142 5.92 -2.56 -18.65
N LEU A 143 6.28 -1.66 -19.58
CA LEU A 143 5.62 -0.36 -19.73
C LEU A 143 4.29 -0.47 -20.48
N LEU A 144 3.25 0.21 -19.97
CA LEU A 144 1.99 0.39 -20.69
C LEU A 144 2.07 1.58 -21.64
N LYS A 145 1.86 1.31 -22.92
CA LYS A 145 1.88 2.31 -24.01
C LYS A 145 0.51 2.99 -24.15
N THR A 146 0.54 4.27 -24.49
CA THR A 146 -0.63 5.06 -24.90
C THR A 146 -0.22 6.01 -26.03
N PHE A 147 -1.19 6.61 -26.71
CA PHE A 147 -0.94 7.55 -27.81
C PHE A 147 -1.67 8.87 -27.56
N LEU A 148 -0.92 9.97 -27.54
CA LEU A 148 -1.47 11.32 -27.48
C LEU A 148 -1.69 11.86 -28.88
N GLY A 149 -2.86 12.46 -29.10
CA GLY A 149 -3.26 13.02 -30.39
C GLY A 149 -4.42 12.25 -31.05
N PRO A 150 -4.97 12.78 -32.16
CA PRO A 150 -6.15 12.22 -32.82
C PRO A 150 -5.87 10.90 -33.56
N VAL A 151 -4.61 10.61 -33.87
CA VAL A 151 -4.18 9.43 -34.61
C VAL A 151 -3.06 8.74 -33.83
N ALA A 152 -3.20 7.44 -33.62
CA ALA A 152 -2.12 6.63 -33.05
C ALA A 152 -0.92 6.64 -34.02
N SER A 153 0.18 7.24 -33.56
CA SER A 153 1.41 7.43 -34.33
C SER A 153 2.62 7.34 -33.40
N ASP A 154 3.80 7.05 -33.94
CA ASP A 154 5.02 6.98 -33.14
C ASP A 154 5.40 8.33 -32.51
N GLU A 155 5.04 9.45 -33.15
CA GLU A 155 5.19 10.79 -32.58
C GLU A 155 4.28 10.99 -31.35
N GLY A 156 3.09 10.40 -31.38
CA GLY A 156 2.15 10.41 -30.26
C GLY A 156 2.45 9.39 -29.18
N LEU A 157 3.44 8.50 -29.33
CA LEU A 157 3.72 7.41 -28.39
C LEU A 157 4.18 7.93 -27.03
N HIS A 158 3.41 7.60 -25.99
CA HIS A 158 3.68 7.90 -24.59
C HIS A 158 3.50 6.64 -23.73
N TYR A 159 3.85 6.76 -22.45
CA TYR A 159 3.71 5.68 -21.48
C TYR A 159 2.93 6.16 -20.27
N LEU A 160 2.20 5.23 -19.67
CA LEU A 160 1.73 5.41 -18.30
C LEU A 160 2.91 5.11 -17.37
N ARG A 161 3.20 6.00 -16.41
CA ARG A 161 4.38 5.87 -15.56
C ARG A 161 4.41 4.53 -14.79
N PRO A 162 5.54 3.80 -14.79
CA PRO A 162 5.71 2.56 -14.01
C PRO A 162 6.11 2.78 -12.55
N GLU A 163 6.51 4.01 -12.23
CA GLU A 163 6.90 4.53 -10.92
C GLU A 163 6.59 6.03 -10.84
N THR A 164 6.61 6.61 -9.64
CA THR A 164 6.31 8.04 -9.43
C THR A 164 7.59 8.90 -9.32
N ALA A 165 8.71 8.30 -8.93
CA ALA A 165 10.04 8.92 -8.74
C ALA A 165 10.48 9.85 -9.89
N GLN A 166 10.30 9.44 -11.16
CA GLN A 166 10.71 10.25 -12.31
C GLN A 166 10.04 11.63 -12.36
N GLY A 167 8.81 11.74 -11.87
CA GLY A 167 8.12 13.02 -11.77
C GLY A 167 8.78 13.99 -10.78
N ILE A 168 9.42 13.45 -9.74
CA ILE A 168 10.17 14.19 -8.73
C ILE A 168 11.49 14.68 -9.33
N PHE A 169 12.27 13.80 -9.97
CA PHE A 169 13.57 14.15 -10.54
C PHE A 169 13.48 15.27 -11.58
N VAL A 170 12.51 15.19 -12.50
CA VAL A 170 12.33 16.24 -13.53
C VAL A 170 11.84 17.58 -12.95
N ASN A 171 11.34 17.58 -11.71
CA ASN A 171 10.93 18.79 -11.00
C ASN A 171 11.92 19.24 -9.92
N PHE A 172 13.07 18.57 -9.77
CA PHE A 172 14.05 18.87 -8.73
C PHE A 172 14.39 20.37 -8.63
N SER A 173 14.79 21.00 -9.74
CA SER A 173 15.16 22.42 -9.76
C SER A 173 13.98 23.36 -9.46
N ASN A 174 12.77 23.02 -9.91
CA ASN A 174 11.55 23.78 -9.61
C ASN A 174 11.25 23.75 -8.11
N VAL A 175 11.32 22.56 -7.50
CA VAL A 175 11.03 22.37 -6.09
C VAL A 175 12.12 23.01 -5.23
N LEU A 176 13.40 22.78 -5.54
CA LEU A 176 14.53 23.40 -4.85
C LEU A 176 14.39 24.93 -4.81
N THR A 177 14.03 25.54 -5.95
CA THR A 177 13.88 27.00 -6.08
C THR A 177 12.68 27.54 -5.28
N THR A 178 11.54 26.87 -5.36
CA THR A 178 10.27 27.37 -4.80
C THR A 178 10.11 27.06 -3.31
N SER A 179 10.60 25.92 -2.85
CA SER A 179 10.52 25.49 -1.45
C SER A 179 11.61 26.07 -0.56
N ARG A 180 12.69 26.61 -1.16
CA ARG A 180 13.89 27.11 -0.48
C ARG A 180 14.57 26.08 0.41
N LYS A 181 14.35 24.79 0.15
CA LYS A 181 15.05 23.68 0.82
C LYS A 181 16.50 23.61 0.36
N LYS A 182 17.31 22.92 1.16
CA LYS A 182 18.74 22.66 0.90
C LYS A 182 18.99 21.21 1.29
N PRO A 183 19.82 20.44 0.57
CA PRO A 183 20.25 19.12 1.01
C PRO A 183 20.80 19.18 2.45
N PRO A 184 20.46 18.22 3.33
CA PRO A 184 19.51 17.13 3.09
C PRO A 184 18.04 17.59 3.07
N PHE A 185 17.29 17.20 2.04
CA PHE A 185 15.83 17.42 1.97
C PHE A 185 15.15 16.38 1.08
N GLY A 186 13.85 16.16 1.29
CA GLY A 186 13.06 15.22 0.51
C GLY A 186 11.93 15.84 -0.31
N ILE A 187 11.50 15.11 -1.34
CA ILE A 187 10.27 15.38 -2.06
C ILE A 187 9.42 14.11 -2.04
N GLY A 188 8.26 14.16 -1.38
CA GLY A 188 7.32 13.05 -1.28
C GLY A 188 6.18 13.15 -2.27
N GLN A 189 5.74 12.01 -2.81
CA GLN A 189 4.63 11.91 -3.74
C GLN A 189 3.81 10.65 -3.49
N ILE A 190 2.50 10.77 -3.64
CA ILE A 190 1.59 9.62 -3.68
C ILE A 190 0.89 9.65 -5.03
N GLY A 191 0.87 8.53 -5.75
CA GLY A 191 0.16 8.50 -7.01
C GLY A 191 0.08 7.13 -7.65
N LYS A 192 -0.71 7.05 -8.74
CA LYS A 192 -0.86 5.83 -9.52
C LYS A 192 0.37 5.52 -10.35
N SER A 193 0.69 4.24 -10.46
CA SER A 193 1.72 3.67 -11.32
C SER A 193 1.19 2.42 -12.00
N PHE A 194 1.80 2.08 -13.14
CA PHE A 194 1.29 1.09 -14.06
C PHE A 194 2.40 0.16 -14.53
N ARG A 195 2.25 -1.14 -14.27
CA ARG A 195 3.18 -2.17 -14.75
C ARG A 195 2.39 -3.22 -15.51
N ASN A 196 2.85 -3.57 -16.70
CA ASN A 196 2.17 -4.52 -17.57
C ASN A 196 2.40 -5.97 -17.10
N GLU A 197 2.00 -6.28 -15.87
CA GLU A 197 2.31 -7.53 -15.18
C GLU A 197 1.87 -8.76 -16.00
N ILE A 198 2.82 -9.70 -16.14
CA ILE A 198 2.68 -10.95 -16.89
C ILE A 198 1.96 -12.01 -16.04
N THR A 199 2.38 -12.17 -14.78
CA THR A 199 1.92 -13.27 -13.93
C THR A 199 0.95 -12.77 -12.87
N PRO A 200 -0.36 -13.03 -13.00
CA PRO A 200 -1.33 -12.71 -11.96
C PRO A 200 -1.15 -13.66 -10.77
N GLY A 201 -1.10 -13.13 -9.55
CA GLY A 201 -1.00 -13.95 -8.34
C GLY A 201 -1.18 -13.17 -7.05
N ASN A 202 -1.58 -13.88 -5.98
CA ASN A 202 -1.63 -13.40 -4.60
C ASN A 202 -2.54 -12.17 -4.36
N PHE A 203 -3.80 -12.26 -4.82
CA PHE A 203 -4.83 -11.24 -4.59
C PHE A 203 -4.44 -9.86 -5.14
N ILE A 204 -4.32 -8.84 -4.30
CA ILE A 204 -3.94 -7.48 -4.70
C ILE A 204 -2.42 -7.25 -4.69
N PHE A 205 -1.61 -8.28 -4.40
CA PHE A 205 -0.15 -8.12 -4.31
C PHE A 205 0.51 -7.81 -5.66
N ARG A 206 0.05 -8.44 -6.75
CA ARG A 206 0.52 -8.21 -8.13
C ARG A 206 -0.60 -7.69 -9.01
N THR A 207 -0.56 -6.38 -9.29
CA THR A 207 -1.60 -5.66 -10.04
C THR A 207 -0.99 -4.81 -11.15
N ARG A 208 -1.77 -4.52 -12.19
CA ARG A 208 -1.31 -3.69 -13.31
C ARG A 208 -1.44 -2.20 -13.08
N GLU A 209 -2.35 -1.84 -12.21
CA GLU A 209 -2.56 -0.48 -11.72
C GLU A 209 -2.51 -0.54 -10.20
N PHE A 210 -1.63 0.27 -9.62
CA PHE A 210 -1.49 0.41 -8.17
C PHE A 210 -1.10 1.83 -7.81
N GLU A 211 -1.08 2.12 -6.53
CA GLU A 211 -0.60 3.39 -6.00
C GLU A 211 0.68 3.15 -5.20
N GLN A 212 1.63 4.07 -5.36
CA GLN A 212 2.85 4.10 -4.60
C GLN A 212 2.90 5.36 -3.74
N MET A 213 3.68 5.27 -2.67
CA MET A 213 4.02 6.37 -1.79
C MET A 213 5.55 6.42 -1.76
N GLU A 214 6.13 7.32 -2.53
CA GLU A 214 7.57 7.40 -2.77
C GLU A 214 8.11 8.74 -2.30
N MET A 215 9.34 8.76 -1.84
CA MET A 215 10.02 9.97 -1.42
C MET A 215 11.49 9.93 -1.86
N GLU A 216 11.92 10.96 -2.58
CA GLU A 216 13.32 11.11 -2.97
C GLU A 216 14.01 12.04 -1.99
N PHE A 217 14.93 11.51 -1.19
CA PHE A 217 15.71 12.26 -0.21
C PHE A 217 17.09 12.63 -0.77
N PHE A 218 17.26 13.90 -1.11
CA PHE A 218 18.47 14.44 -1.71
C PHE A 218 19.49 14.79 -0.63
N VAL A 219 20.66 14.15 -0.68
CA VAL A 219 21.71 14.25 0.33
C VAL A 219 23.05 14.63 -0.28
N GLU A 220 23.98 15.10 0.55
CA GLU A 220 25.35 15.36 0.13
C GLU A 220 26.10 14.03 -0.07
N PRO A 221 26.83 13.84 -1.19
CA PRO A 221 27.64 12.63 -1.40
C PRO A 221 28.58 12.36 -0.23
N GLY A 222 28.64 11.12 0.25
CA GLY A 222 29.42 10.74 1.44
C GLY A 222 28.61 10.74 2.74
N THR A 223 27.40 11.29 2.76
CA THR A 223 26.43 11.16 3.88
C THR A 223 25.34 10.12 3.61
N ASP A 224 25.33 9.53 2.41
CA ASP A 224 24.27 8.68 1.88
C ASP A 224 24.03 7.40 2.70
N GLU A 225 25.08 6.75 3.21
CA GLU A 225 24.93 5.53 4.02
C GLU A 225 24.25 5.79 5.38
N GLU A 226 24.52 6.94 6.00
CA GLU A 226 23.87 7.34 7.25
C GLU A 226 22.38 7.57 7.01
N TRP A 227 22.04 8.30 5.94
CA TRP A 227 20.66 8.57 5.57
C TRP A 227 19.90 7.33 5.11
N HIS A 228 20.56 6.41 4.41
CA HIS A 228 20.01 5.11 4.02
C HIS A 228 19.56 4.33 5.26
N LYS A 229 20.45 4.19 6.25
CA LYS A 229 20.15 3.53 7.52
C LYS A 229 19.09 4.27 8.33
N TYR A 230 19.12 5.60 8.34
CA TYR A 230 18.08 6.41 8.99
C TYR A 230 16.70 6.08 8.44
N TRP A 231 16.54 6.12 7.11
CA TRP A 231 15.26 5.86 6.47
C TRP A 231 14.79 4.43 6.64
N MET A 232 15.67 3.42 6.61
CA MET A 232 15.28 2.04 6.93
C MET A 232 14.58 1.94 8.28
N ASN A 233 15.16 2.55 9.32
CA ASN A 233 14.60 2.52 10.68
C ASN A 233 13.31 3.33 10.80
N GLU A 234 13.28 4.54 10.22
CA GLU A 234 12.11 5.43 10.22
C GLU A 234 10.90 4.75 9.54
N ARG A 235 11.13 4.08 8.41
CA ARG A 235 10.07 3.39 7.67
C ARG A 235 9.58 2.13 8.39
N MET A 236 10.47 1.35 8.98
CA MET A 236 10.10 0.21 9.84
C MET A 236 9.23 0.68 11.02
N ALA A 237 9.65 1.74 11.70
CA ALA A 237 8.92 2.32 12.83
C ALA A 237 7.52 2.84 12.44
N TRP A 238 7.33 3.29 11.20
CA TRP A 238 6.02 3.71 10.71
C TRP A 238 5.03 2.54 10.63
N TYR A 239 5.48 1.38 10.15
CA TYR A 239 4.64 0.17 10.07
C TYR A 239 4.29 -0.38 11.46
N THR A 240 5.29 -0.54 12.33
CA THR A 240 5.07 -1.06 13.69
C THR A 240 4.27 -0.08 14.54
N GLY A 241 4.54 1.22 14.38
CA GLY A 241 3.79 2.30 15.00
C GLY A 241 2.31 2.34 14.60
N LEU A 242 1.93 1.75 13.46
CA LEU A 242 0.55 1.60 12.99
C LEU A 242 -0.04 0.20 13.24
N GLY A 243 0.60 -0.59 14.11
CA GLY A 243 0.06 -1.82 14.65
C GLY A 243 0.50 -3.11 13.94
N ILE A 244 1.41 -3.07 12.96
CA ILE A 244 2.00 -4.30 12.43
C ILE A 244 2.94 -4.90 13.50
N ARG A 245 2.77 -6.18 13.78
CA ARG A 245 3.64 -6.94 14.67
C ARG A 245 5.07 -7.06 14.13
N GLU A 246 6.05 -6.75 14.96
CA GLU A 246 7.47 -6.76 14.59
C GLU A 246 7.93 -8.11 14.05
N GLU A 247 7.45 -9.23 14.60
CA GLU A 247 7.82 -10.57 14.15
C GLU A 247 7.34 -10.91 12.73
N ASN A 248 6.46 -10.09 12.16
CA ASN A 248 5.98 -10.22 10.79
C ASN A 248 6.71 -9.30 9.81
N LEU A 249 7.68 -8.52 10.28
CA LEU A 249 8.51 -7.64 9.45
C LEU A 249 9.97 -8.06 9.51
N ARG A 250 10.69 -7.85 8.41
CA ARG A 250 12.15 -7.99 8.38
C ARG A 250 12.77 -7.03 7.37
N PHE A 251 14.05 -6.75 7.56
CA PHE A 251 14.89 -6.19 6.51
C PHE A 251 15.44 -7.31 5.63
N PHE A 252 15.35 -7.14 4.32
CA PHE A 252 15.96 -8.00 3.33
C PHE A 252 16.92 -7.17 2.47
N GLU A 253 18.22 -7.35 2.69
CA GLU A 253 19.26 -6.68 1.91
C GLU A 253 19.49 -7.44 0.61
N HIS A 254 19.44 -6.72 -0.52
CA HIS A 254 19.63 -7.33 -1.82
C HIS A 254 21.10 -7.76 -2.00
N PRO A 255 21.36 -8.99 -2.47
CA PRO A 255 22.70 -9.38 -2.88
C PRO A 255 23.24 -8.42 -3.94
N GLN A 256 24.54 -8.14 -3.92
CA GLN A 256 25.16 -7.17 -4.83
C GLN A 256 24.93 -7.49 -6.31
N GLU A 257 24.80 -8.77 -6.66
CA GLU A 257 24.50 -9.25 -8.01
C GLU A 257 23.05 -9.00 -8.47
N LYS A 258 22.14 -8.76 -7.52
CA LYS A 258 20.71 -8.48 -7.77
C LYS A 258 20.37 -6.99 -7.71
N LEU A 259 21.33 -6.13 -7.36
CA LEU A 259 21.10 -4.68 -7.31
C LEU A 259 20.83 -4.14 -8.71
N SER A 260 19.87 -3.22 -8.80
CA SER A 260 19.71 -2.40 -10.00
C SER A 260 21.02 -1.66 -10.30
N HIS A 261 21.35 -1.47 -11.57
CA HIS A 261 22.64 -0.90 -12.02
C HIS A 261 22.97 0.49 -11.45
N TYR A 262 21.97 1.21 -10.94
CA TYR A 262 22.09 2.53 -10.30
C TYR A 262 22.11 2.50 -8.77
N SER A 263 21.86 1.35 -8.13
CA SER A 263 21.76 1.24 -6.67
C SER A 263 23.11 0.86 -6.06
N LYS A 264 23.62 1.71 -5.16
CA LYS A 264 24.76 1.38 -4.28
C LYS A 264 24.36 0.36 -3.22
N GLY A 265 23.09 0.32 -2.85
CA GLY A 265 22.52 -0.63 -1.90
C GLY A 265 21.01 -0.47 -1.80
N THR A 266 20.29 -1.59 -1.75
CA THR A 266 18.83 -1.63 -1.58
C THR A 266 18.49 -2.57 -0.45
N THR A 267 17.61 -2.12 0.44
CA THR A 267 17.06 -2.96 1.51
C THR A 267 15.55 -2.84 1.50
N ASP A 268 14.89 -4.00 1.40
CA ASP A 268 13.43 -4.07 1.44
C ASP A 268 12.96 -4.28 2.88
N ILE A 269 11.87 -3.61 3.23
CA ILE A 269 11.01 -4.02 4.34
C ILE A 269 10.05 -5.05 3.78
N GLU A 270 10.20 -6.30 4.21
CA GLU A 270 9.31 -7.39 3.82
C GLU A 270 8.31 -7.72 4.93
N TYR A 271 7.10 -8.10 4.53
CA TYR A 271 6.07 -8.63 5.41
C TYR A 271 5.81 -10.11 5.15
N ARG A 272 5.54 -10.85 6.23
CA ARG A 272 5.21 -12.28 6.18
C ARG A 272 3.75 -12.51 5.73
N PHE A 273 3.48 -12.40 4.44
CA PHE A 273 2.16 -12.62 3.83
C PHE A 273 1.68 -14.08 3.88
N GLY A 274 2.58 -15.04 4.04
CA GLY A 274 2.24 -16.46 4.06
C GLY A 274 1.79 -17.02 2.70
N PHE A 275 2.38 -16.52 1.60
CA PHE A 275 2.09 -17.06 0.27
C PHE A 275 2.60 -18.50 0.12
N GLN A 276 2.02 -19.24 -0.82
CA GLN A 276 2.53 -20.55 -1.18
C GLN A 276 3.86 -20.38 -1.94
N GLY A 277 4.94 -20.99 -1.44
CA GLY A 277 6.27 -20.95 -2.06
C GLY A 277 7.24 -19.97 -1.41
N SER A 278 6.80 -18.76 -1.09
CA SER A 278 7.55 -17.78 -0.29
C SER A 278 6.64 -17.17 0.77
N GLU A 279 7.05 -17.21 2.03
CA GLU A 279 6.25 -16.64 3.11
C GLU A 279 6.36 -15.09 3.19
N TRP A 280 7.41 -14.52 2.58
CA TRP A 280 7.74 -13.09 2.64
C TRP A 280 7.43 -12.38 1.33
N GLY A 281 7.07 -11.10 1.43
CA GLY A 281 6.93 -10.21 0.28
C GLY A 281 7.22 -8.76 0.64
N GLU A 282 7.85 -8.05 -0.27
CA GLU A 282 8.24 -6.65 -0.16
C GLU A 282 7.03 -5.70 0.05
N LEU A 283 7.11 -4.83 1.06
CA LEU A 283 6.19 -3.70 1.27
C LEU A 283 6.74 -2.38 0.73
N GLU A 284 8.02 -2.14 1.01
CA GLU A 284 8.72 -0.90 0.76
C GLU A 284 10.20 -1.16 0.53
N GLY A 285 10.73 -0.71 -0.61
CA GLY A 285 12.15 -0.72 -0.90
C GLY A 285 12.80 0.59 -0.41
N ILE A 286 13.95 0.50 0.25
CA ILE A 286 14.77 1.65 0.62
C ILE A 286 16.09 1.55 -0.15
N ALA A 287 16.23 2.35 -1.21
CA ALA A 287 17.36 2.31 -2.12
C ALA A 287 18.28 3.53 -1.94
N ASN A 288 19.59 3.31 -2.10
CA ASN A 288 20.59 4.36 -2.28
C ASN A 288 20.98 4.42 -3.75
N ARG A 289 20.43 5.40 -4.49
CA ARG A 289 20.53 5.52 -5.95
C ARG A 289 21.69 6.41 -6.40
N THR A 290 22.52 6.87 -5.46
CA THR A 290 23.62 7.81 -5.73
C THR A 290 23.14 9.03 -6.52
N ASP A 291 23.91 9.55 -7.47
CA ASP A 291 23.54 10.68 -8.31
C ASP A 291 22.90 10.29 -9.65
N PHE A 292 22.65 8.99 -9.87
CA PHE A 292 22.27 8.43 -11.16
C PHE A 292 21.10 9.18 -11.81
N ASP A 293 20.00 9.36 -11.08
CA ASP A 293 18.76 9.92 -11.62
C ASP A 293 18.93 11.37 -12.09
N LEU A 294 19.53 12.22 -11.24
CA LEU A 294 19.77 13.62 -11.58
C LEU A 294 20.82 13.76 -12.68
N SER A 295 21.92 12.99 -12.62
CA SER A 295 22.99 13.02 -13.63
C SER A 295 22.48 12.57 -15.01
N THR A 296 21.61 11.56 -15.04
CA THR A 296 21.03 11.04 -16.28
C THR A 296 20.07 12.03 -16.93
N HIS A 297 19.16 12.63 -16.16
CA HIS A 297 18.26 13.67 -16.67
C HIS A 297 18.99 14.95 -17.07
N ALA A 298 20.01 15.36 -16.31
CA ALA A 298 20.84 16.51 -16.66
C ALA A 298 21.55 16.30 -18.01
N LYS A 299 22.13 15.11 -18.23
CA LYS A 299 22.79 14.75 -19.49
C LYS A 299 21.81 14.72 -20.66
N ALA A 300 20.62 14.13 -20.48
CA ALA A 300 19.63 13.98 -21.55
C ALA A 300 18.93 15.30 -21.91
N SER A 301 18.63 16.15 -20.91
CA SER A 301 17.88 17.40 -21.12
C SER A 301 18.78 18.63 -21.37
N GLY A 302 20.05 18.60 -20.94
CA GLY A 302 20.95 19.75 -20.93
C GLY A 302 20.70 20.73 -19.78
N ALA A 303 19.77 20.44 -18.86
CA ALA A 303 19.52 21.26 -17.69
C ALA A 303 20.56 20.99 -16.59
N ASP A 304 20.94 22.03 -15.83
CA ASP A 304 21.75 21.88 -14.63
C ASP A 304 20.87 21.46 -13.43
N LEU A 305 21.06 20.22 -12.98
CA LEU A 305 20.39 19.65 -11.80
C LEU A 305 21.35 19.53 -10.59
N SER A 306 22.52 20.17 -10.64
CA SER A 306 23.44 20.20 -9.50
C SER A 306 23.01 21.23 -8.44
N TYR A 307 23.45 21.02 -7.20
CA TYR A 307 23.27 21.93 -6.08
C TYR A 307 24.57 22.71 -5.81
N PHE A 308 24.45 24.01 -5.54
CA PHE A 308 25.56 24.86 -5.12
C PHE A 308 25.45 25.20 -3.63
N ASN A 309 26.37 24.66 -2.83
CA ASN A 309 26.45 24.92 -1.40
C ASN A 309 27.25 26.22 -1.14
N GLN A 310 26.55 27.28 -0.75
CA GLN A 310 27.17 28.57 -0.46
C GLN A 310 28.11 28.55 0.76
N ALA A 311 27.91 27.63 1.70
CA ALA A 311 28.74 27.55 2.91
C ALA A 311 30.12 26.96 2.62
N THR A 312 30.20 25.96 1.74
CA THR A 312 31.46 25.31 1.34
C THR A 312 32.01 25.85 0.02
N ASN A 313 31.21 26.64 -0.73
CA ASN A 313 31.51 27.13 -2.07
C ASN A 313 31.75 25.99 -3.09
N GLU A 314 31.03 24.88 -2.91
CA GLU A 314 31.13 23.68 -3.75
C GLU A 314 29.84 23.43 -4.53
N ARG A 315 29.99 22.79 -5.69
CA ARG A 315 28.89 22.34 -6.53
C ARG A 315 28.96 20.82 -6.67
N TYR A 316 27.85 20.15 -6.42
CA TYR A 316 27.74 18.70 -6.53
C TYR A 316 26.35 18.29 -7.00
N THR A 317 26.23 17.10 -7.59
CA THR A 317 24.94 16.46 -7.83
C THR A 317 24.54 15.71 -6.56
N PRO A 318 23.40 16.03 -5.91
CA PRO A 318 22.97 15.32 -4.72
C PRO A 318 22.80 13.83 -4.97
N TYR A 319 23.14 13.02 -3.97
CA TYR A 319 22.77 11.61 -3.95
C TYR A 319 21.32 11.45 -3.52
N VAL A 320 20.67 10.34 -3.89
CA VAL A 320 19.26 10.10 -3.60
C VAL A 320 19.08 8.84 -2.75
N ILE A 321 18.41 8.99 -1.61
CA ILE A 321 17.84 7.87 -0.85
C ILE A 321 16.34 7.82 -1.12
N GLU A 322 15.86 6.68 -1.61
CA GLU A 322 14.48 6.47 -2.03
C GLU A 322 13.79 5.43 -1.13
N PRO A 323 12.92 5.85 -0.21
CA PRO A 323 11.87 4.99 0.33
C PRO A 323 10.66 4.93 -0.61
N ALA A 324 10.38 3.75 -1.15
CA ALA A 324 9.32 3.49 -2.11
C ALA A 324 8.33 2.43 -1.60
N ALA A 325 7.21 2.87 -1.00
CA ALA A 325 6.19 1.98 -0.46
C ALA A 325 5.06 1.68 -1.46
N GLY A 326 4.66 0.42 -1.55
CA GLY A 326 3.43 0.03 -2.25
C GLY A 326 2.21 0.25 -1.35
N LEU A 327 1.33 1.21 -1.69
CA LEU A 327 0.11 1.47 -0.91
C LEU A 327 -0.82 0.25 -0.86
N THR A 328 -0.99 -0.41 -2.02
CA THR A 328 -1.80 -1.63 -2.14
C THR A 328 -1.25 -2.78 -1.29
N ARG A 329 0.08 -2.94 -1.22
CA ARG A 329 0.72 -3.98 -0.41
C ARG A 329 0.64 -3.66 1.08
N SER A 330 0.84 -2.40 1.44
CA SER A 330 0.65 -1.92 2.82
C SER A 330 -0.79 -2.13 3.30
N PHE A 331 -1.79 -1.82 2.47
CA PHE A 331 -3.21 -2.11 2.74
C PHE A 331 -3.44 -3.60 3.05
N MET A 332 -2.87 -4.48 2.23
CA MET A 332 -2.98 -5.92 2.40
C MET A 332 -2.32 -6.38 3.70
N ALA A 333 -1.12 -5.88 4.01
CA ALA A 333 -0.41 -6.21 5.23
C ALA A 333 -1.18 -5.78 6.48
N PHE A 334 -1.70 -4.54 6.53
CA PHE A 334 -2.51 -4.08 7.66
C PHE A 334 -3.77 -4.93 7.87
N LEU A 335 -4.44 -5.36 6.80
CA LEU A 335 -5.60 -6.24 6.91
C LEU A 335 -5.24 -7.64 7.43
N ILE A 336 -4.16 -8.23 6.92
CA ILE A 336 -3.70 -9.56 7.35
C ILE A 336 -3.24 -9.51 8.80
N ASP A 337 -2.47 -8.48 9.17
CA ASP A 337 -1.91 -8.39 10.50
C ASP A 337 -2.98 -8.10 11.56
N ALA A 338 -3.96 -7.27 11.23
CA ALA A 338 -5.09 -6.95 12.11
C ALA A 338 -6.11 -8.09 12.25
N TYR A 339 -6.16 -9.04 11.30
CA TYR A 339 -7.12 -10.14 11.35
C TYR A 339 -6.90 -11.03 12.57
N THR A 340 -7.91 -11.07 13.44
CA THR A 340 -7.91 -11.89 14.65
C THR A 340 -9.23 -12.63 14.77
N GLU A 341 -9.18 -13.89 15.22
CA GLU A 341 -10.33 -14.61 15.75
C GLU A 341 -10.14 -14.77 17.25
N ASP A 342 -11.04 -14.21 18.05
CA ASP A 342 -11.03 -14.34 19.52
C ASP A 342 -12.40 -14.74 20.06
N GLU A 343 -12.49 -15.01 21.36
CA GLU A 343 -13.72 -15.39 22.04
C GLU A 343 -14.40 -14.17 22.66
N ALA A 344 -15.72 -14.09 22.50
CA ALA A 344 -16.50 -12.99 23.05
C ALA A 344 -17.85 -13.47 23.62
N PRO A 345 -18.32 -12.90 24.74
CA PRO A 345 -19.56 -13.29 25.39
C PRO A 345 -20.77 -13.26 24.43
N ASN A 346 -21.63 -14.26 24.55
CA ASN A 346 -22.88 -14.35 23.82
C ASN A 346 -24.08 -14.07 24.75
N ALA A 347 -25.22 -13.76 24.14
CA ALA A 347 -26.45 -13.41 24.87
C ALA A 347 -27.05 -14.59 25.68
N LYS A 348 -26.51 -15.80 25.56
CA LYS A 348 -26.98 -17.02 26.23
C LYS A 348 -26.08 -17.47 27.39
N GLY A 349 -25.08 -16.67 27.77
CA GLY A 349 -24.19 -16.98 28.90
C GLY A 349 -22.98 -17.87 28.56
N GLY A 350 -22.60 -17.97 27.28
CA GLY A 350 -21.37 -18.62 26.82
C GLY A 350 -20.48 -17.67 26.01
N VAL A 351 -19.49 -18.22 25.31
CA VAL A 351 -18.62 -17.48 24.38
C VAL A 351 -18.87 -17.93 22.94
N ASP A 352 -18.84 -16.99 22.01
CA ASP A 352 -18.80 -17.27 20.57
C ASP A 352 -17.45 -16.77 20.02
N VAL A 353 -16.92 -17.48 19.02
CA VAL A 353 -15.80 -16.96 18.23
C VAL A 353 -16.28 -15.75 17.43
N ARG A 354 -15.51 -14.65 17.49
CA ARG A 354 -15.70 -13.49 16.62
C ARG A 354 -14.49 -13.27 15.75
N THR A 355 -14.75 -12.82 14.52
CA THR A 355 -13.73 -12.19 13.68
C THR A 355 -13.67 -10.71 14.05
N VAL A 356 -12.47 -10.19 14.30
CA VAL A 356 -12.22 -8.78 14.56
C VAL A 356 -10.99 -8.31 13.79
N LEU A 357 -11.09 -7.15 13.15
CA LEU A 357 -9.92 -6.46 12.59
C LEU A 357 -9.38 -5.49 13.65
N LYS A 358 -8.26 -5.85 14.27
CA LYS A 358 -7.58 -5.00 15.26
C LYS A 358 -6.75 -3.89 14.62
N LEU A 359 -7.36 -3.14 13.69
CA LEU A 359 -6.72 -2.01 13.02
C LEU A 359 -6.40 -0.90 14.03
N ASP A 360 -5.25 -0.23 13.85
CA ASP A 360 -4.99 1.03 14.56
C ASP A 360 -6.14 2.02 14.30
N PRO A 361 -6.65 2.76 15.30
CA PRO A 361 -7.75 3.70 15.12
C PRO A 361 -7.51 4.73 14.00
N ARG A 362 -6.24 5.09 13.74
CA ARG A 362 -5.86 5.99 12.65
C ARG A 362 -6.11 5.39 11.27
N LEU A 363 -6.05 4.06 11.14
CA LEU A 363 -6.31 3.36 9.89
C LEU A 363 -7.75 2.91 9.72
N ALA A 364 -8.49 2.69 10.82
CA ALA A 364 -9.85 2.14 10.78
C ALA A 364 -10.76 2.92 9.80
N PRO A 365 -11.45 2.23 8.86
CA PRO A 365 -12.31 2.87 7.86
C PRO A 365 -13.42 3.71 8.50
N VAL A 366 -14.04 3.16 9.55
CA VAL A 366 -15.08 3.80 10.35
C VAL A 366 -14.49 4.03 11.73
N LYS A 367 -14.57 5.26 12.23
CA LYS A 367 -13.97 5.62 13.53
C LYS A 367 -14.90 5.32 14.70
N ALA A 368 -16.20 5.52 14.49
CA ALA A 368 -17.21 5.08 15.42
C ALA A 368 -18.53 4.72 14.71
N ALA A 369 -19.32 3.85 15.33
CA ALA A 369 -20.66 3.52 14.87
C ALA A 369 -21.70 3.94 15.92
N VAL A 370 -22.75 4.66 15.52
CA VAL A 370 -23.84 5.05 16.42
C VAL A 370 -25.02 4.11 16.24
N LEU A 371 -25.39 3.41 17.31
CA LEU A 371 -26.28 2.25 17.28
C LEU A 371 -27.43 2.45 18.30
N PRO A 372 -28.69 2.66 17.88
CA PRO A 372 -29.81 2.68 18.83
C PRO A 372 -30.05 1.27 19.41
N LEU A 373 -30.39 1.10 20.69
CA LEU A 373 -30.55 -0.23 21.30
C LEU A 373 -31.54 -1.12 20.54
N SER A 374 -32.62 -0.51 20.05
CA SER A 374 -33.58 -1.13 19.14
C SER A 374 -34.07 -0.12 18.10
N ARG A 375 -34.76 -0.60 17.06
CA ARG A 375 -35.45 0.26 16.10
C ARG A 375 -36.74 0.77 16.73
N ASN A 376 -36.63 1.89 17.43
CA ASN A 376 -37.70 2.51 18.21
C ASN A 376 -37.81 3.99 17.82
N GLU A 377 -39.03 4.54 17.79
CA GLU A 377 -39.32 5.89 17.31
C GLU A 377 -38.69 6.99 18.16
N ASP A 378 -38.38 6.72 19.43
CA ASP A 378 -37.73 7.67 20.34
C ASP A 378 -36.20 7.56 20.29
N LEU A 379 -35.66 6.34 20.15
CA LEU A 379 -34.20 6.10 20.13
C LEU A 379 -33.55 6.44 18.78
N SER A 380 -34.21 6.06 17.68
CA SER A 380 -33.64 6.19 16.34
C SER A 380 -33.34 7.64 15.94
N PRO A 381 -34.21 8.64 16.17
CA PRO A 381 -33.90 10.04 15.89
C PRO A 381 -32.71 10.54 16.71
N LYS A 382 -32.69 10.27 18.02
CA LYS A 382 -31.59 10.69 18.91
C LYS A 382 -30.23 10.12 18.46
N ALA A 383 -30.20 8.85 18.08
CA ALA A 383 -29.01 8.19 17.53
C ALA A 383 -28.59 8.77 16.17
N ARG A 384 -29.54 9.12 15.31
CA ARG A 384 -29.25 9.76 14.01
C ARG A 384 -28.69 11.16 14.20
N ASP A 385 -29.23 11.94 15.13
CA ASP A 385 -28.75 13.29 15.45
C ASP A 385 -27.33 13.26 15.98
N LEU A 386 -27.03 12.35 16.93
CA LEU A 386 -25.67 12.14 17.42
C LEU A 386 -24.73 11.71 16.30
N GLY A 387 -25.15 10.76 15.46
CA GLY A 387 -24.37 10.35 14.30
C GLY A 387 -24.10 11.52 13.34
N ALA A 388 -25.09 12.36 13.07
CA ALA A 388 -24.95 13.53 12.21
C ALA A 388 -23.99 14.58 12.79
N GLN A 389 -24.00 14.78 14.11
CA GLN A 389 -23.02 15.64 14.79
C GLN A 389 -21.60 15.10 14.59
N LEU A 390 -21.37 13.82 14.91
CA LEU A 390 -20.03 13.22 14.87
C LEU A 390 -19.47 13.11 13.44
N ARG A 391 -20.34 12.97 12.42
CA ARG A 391 -19.93 12.95 11.00
C ARG A 391 -19.23 14.22 10.52
N LYS A 392 -19.32 15.33 11.26
CA LYS A 392 -18.60 16.56 10.93
C LYS A 392 -17.08 16.41 11.07
N ASN A 393 -16.63 15.46 11.91
CA ASN A 393 -15.23 15.28 12.25
C ASN A 393 -14.68 13.92 11.79
N TRP A 394 -15.50 12.87 11.77
CA TRP A 394 -15.05 11.51 11.49
C TRP A 394 -15.97 10.75 10.54
N ASN A 395 -15.47 9.67 9.94
CA ASN A 395 -16.33 8.70 9.26
C ASN A 395 -17.11 7.89 10.31
N ILE A 396 -18.43 8.10 10.34
CA ILE A 396 -19.34 7.52 11.33
C ILE A 396 -20.41 6.68 10.64
N ASP A 397 -20.50 5.43 11.05
CA ASP A 397 -21.54 4.52 10.60
C ASP A 397 -22.80 4.63 11.48
N PHE A 398 -23.95 4.28 10.92
CA PHE A 398 -25.21 4.16 11.64
C PHE A 398 -25.91 2.89 11.22
N ASP A 399 -26.40 2.14 12.21
CA ASP A 399 -27.05 0.85 11.96
C ASP A 399 -28.10 0.55 13.04
N ASP A 400 -29.35 0.36 12.62
CA ASP A 400 -30.50 -0.01 13.45
C ASP A 400 -31.05 -1.42 13.13
N ALA A 401 -30.37 -2.17 12.25
CA ALA A 401 -30.87 -3.43 11.73
C ALA A 401 -30.48 -4.61 12.62
N GLY A 402 -31.44 -5.21 13.32
CA GLY A 402 -31.23 -6.40 14.13
C GLY A 402 -30.66 -6.14 15.53
N ALA A 403 -30.41 -7.21 16.28
CA ALA A 403 -29.99 -7.11 17.68
C ALA A 403 -28.65 -6.38 17.84
N ILE A 404 -28.48 -5.63 18.94
CA ILE A 404 -27.28 -4.81 19.20
C ILE A 404 -25.98 -5.63 19.14
N GLY A 405 -25.98 -6.85 19.67
CA GLY A 405 -24.82 -7.75 19.58
C GLY A 405 -24.40 -8.09 18.15
N ARG A 406 -25.36 -8.28 17.23
CA ARG A 406 -25.04 -8.50 15.80
C ARG A 406 -24.46 -7.26 15.14
N ARG A 407 -24.89 -6.07 15.58
CA ARG A 407 -24.36 -4.80 15.10
C ARG A 407 -22.93 -4.58 15.57
N TYR A 408 -22.63 -4.85 16.85
CA TYR A 408 -21.25 -4.87 17.32
C TYR A 408 -20.38 -5.86 16.53
N ARG A 409 -20.86 -7.07 16.24
CA ARG A 409 -20.12 -8.05 15.41
C ARG A 409 -19.81 -7.52 14.00
N ARG A 410 -20.75 -6.82 13.35
CA ARG A 410 -20.50 -6.19 12.04
C ARG A 410 -19.40 -5.14 12.12
N GLN A 411 -19.37 -4.36 13.20
CA GLN A 411 -18.37 -3.31 13.42
C GLN A 411 -17.00 -3.88 13.81
N ASP A 412 -16.96 -4.92 14.63
CA ASP A 412 -15.74 -5.65 14.98
C ASP A 412 -15.08 -6.23 13.69
N GLU A 413 -15.88 -6.83 12.80
CA GLU A 413 -15.40 -7.40 11.53
C GLU A 413 -14.79 -6.39 10.55
N ILE A 414 -15.09 -5.09 10.69
CA ILE A 414 -14.54 -4.02 9.85
C ILE A 414 -13.54 -3.12 10.59
N GLY A 415 -13.27 -3.46 11.86
CA GLY A 415 -12.27 -2.82 12.69
C GLY A 415 -12.65 -1.47 13.27
N THR A 416 -13.95 -1.16 13.37
CA THR A 416 -14.43 0.09 13.98
C THR A 416 -14.03 0.17 15.47
N PRO A 417 -13.23 1.16 15.89
CA PRO A 417 -12.70 1.21 17.26
C PRO A 417 -13.77 1.41 18.34
N PHE A 418 -14.81 2.22 18.06
CA PHE A 418 -15.83 2.59 19.04
C PHE A 418 -17.25 2.35 18.53
N CYS A 419 -18.07 1.68 19.34
CA CYS A 419 -19.52 1.61 19.10
C CYS A 419 -20.27 2.38 20.20
N ILE A 420 -21.13 3.30 19.81
CA ILE A 420 -21.86 4.19 20.71
C ILE A 420 -23.33 3.77 20.71
N THR A 421 -23.80 3.30 21.85
CA THR A 421 -25.16 2.79 22.01
C THR A 421 -26.07 3.82 22.66
N VAL A 422 -27.18 4.11 21.99
CA VAL A 422 -28.27 4.96 22.48
C VAL A 422 -29.40 4.06 22.96
N ASP A 423 -29.61 3.99 24.27
CA ASP A 423 -30.61 3.14 24.94
C ASP A 423 -31.74 3.98 25.56
N PHE A 424 -32.71 3.32 26.19
CA PHE A 424 -33.84 4.01 26.82
C PHE A 424 -33.40 4.93 27.96
N ASP A 425 -32.40 4.51 28.75
CA ASP A 425 -31.82 5.34 29.81
C ASP A 425 -31.25 6.66 29.24
N THR A 426 -30.77 6.65 27.99
CA THR A 426 -30.26 7.85 27.30
C THR A 426 -31.30 8.97 27.23
N LEU A 427 -32.59 8.61 27.13
CA LEU A 427 -33.68 9.59 27.06
C LEU A 427 -33.86 10.32 28.40
N GLU A 428 -33.47 9.69 29.51
CA GLU A 428 -33.60 10.22 30.86
C GLU A 428 -32.29 10.90 31.32
N ASP A 429 -31.15 10.21 31.20
CA ASP A 429 -29.86 10.64 31.77
C ASP A 429 -28.99 11.46 30.81
N GLN A 430 -29.40 11.60 29.53
CA GLN A 430 -28.63 12.24 28.47
C GLN A 430 -27.19 11.71 28.35
N ALA A 431 -26.99 10.41 28.54
CA ALA A 431 -25.72 9.73 28.36
C ALA A 431 -25.85 8.51 27.44
N VAL A 432 -24.74 8.09 26.84
CA VAL A 432 -24.65 6.95 25.93
C VAL A 432 -23.60 5.98 26.41
N THR A 433 -23.72 4.73 25.99
CA THR A 433 -22.73 3.70 26.32
C THR A 433 -21.73 3.55 25.17
N ILE A 434 -20.46 3.87 25.40
CA ILE A 434 -19.40 3.71 24.41
C ILE A 434 -18.66 2.40 24.68
N ARG A 435 -18.67 1.50 23.70
CA ARG A 435 -17.93 0.23 23.70
C ARG A 435 -16.65 0.36 22.90
N GLU A 436 -15.53 -0.02 23.48
CA GLU A 436 -14.23 -0.15 22.80
C GLU A 436 -14.08 -1.57 22.18
N ARG A 437 -13.56 -1.66 20.96
CA ARG A 437 -13.52 -2.87 20.13
C ARG A 437 -12.72 -4.02 20.76
N ASP A 438 -11.48 -3.75 21.18
CA ASP A 438 -10.49 -4.77 21.52
C ASP A 438 -10.77 -5.39 22.89
N THR A 439 -10.92 -4.54 23.91
CA THR A 439 -11.22 -4.92 25.29
C THR A 439 -12.69 -5.27 25.51
N MET A 440 -13.57 -4.82 24.62
CA MET A 440 -15.03 -4.89 24.78
C MET A 440 -15.57 -4.15 26.01
N SER A 441 -14.74 -3.32 26.66
CA SER A 441 -15.14 -2.50 27.79
C SER A 441 -16.19 -1.48 27.38
N GLN A 442 -17.07 -1.13 28.32
CA GLN A 442 -18.18 -0.20 28.10
C GLN A 442 -18.12 0.92 29.14
N GLU A 443 -18.27 2.15 28.70
CA GLU A 443 -18.28 3.34 29.54
C GLU A 443 -19.54 4.18 29.26
N ARG A 444 -20.21 4.65 30.32
CA ARG A 444 -21.36 5.57 30.22
C ARG A 444 -20.85 7.01 30.16
N VAL A 445 -21.05 7.68 29.02
CA VAL A 445 -20.51 9.01 28.73
C VAL A 445 -21.66 9.95 28.41
N SER A 446 -21.70 11.13 29.04
CA SER A 446 -22.73 12.13 28.75
C SER A 446 -22.64 12.61 27.30
N LEU A 447 -23.79 12.84 26.66
CA LEU A 447 -23.91 13.17 25.24
C LEU A 447 -23.08 14.39 24.82
N ASP A 448 -23.01 15.40 25.69
CA ASP A 448 -22.23 16.63 25.48
C ASP A 448 -20.71 16.40 25.48
N LYS A 449 -20.25 15.27 26.04
CA LYS A 449 -18.83 14.89 26.13
C LYS A 449 -18.38 13.86 25.10
N VAL A 450 -19.29 13.26 24.34
CA VAL A 450 -18.97 12.18 23.38
C VAL A 450 -17.93 12.63 22.35
N GLU A 451 -18.08 13.83 21.81
CA GLU A 451 -17.15 14.38 20.82
C GLU A 451 -15.73 14.54 21.40
N GLY A 452 -15.61 15.11 22.60
CA GLY A 452 -14.32 15.23 23.29
C GLY A 452 -13.72 13.89 23.70
N TYR A 453 -14.56 12.94 24.12
CA TYR A 453 -14.15 11.57 24.46
C TYR A 453 -13.48 10.88 23.27
N LEU A 454 -14.10 10.99 22.08
CA LEU A 454 -13.58 10.42 20.84
C LEU A 454 -12.33 11.18 20.36
N ALA A 455 -12.34 12.51 20.38
CA ALA A 455 -11.21 13.33 19.94
C ALA A 455 -9.91 12.96 20.67
N ALA A 456 -9.97 12.73 21.98
CA ALA A 456 -8.80 12.33 22.77
C ALA A 456 -8.24 10.95 22.38
N ARG A 457 -9.06 10.07 21.82
CA ARG A 457 -8.70 8.68 21.46
C ARG A 457 -8.49 8.46 19.96
N LEU A 458 -8.86 9.44 19.15
CA LEU A 458 -8.77 9.43 17.69
C LEU A 458 -7.77 10.50 17.19
N ILE A 459 -6.81 10.89 18.03
CA ILE A 459 -5.76 11.83 17.62
C ILE A 459 -5.00 11.23 16.42
N GLY A 460 -4.95 11.99 15.34
CA GLY A 460 -4.32 11.59 14.08
C GLY A 460 -5.19 10.72 13.17
N ALA A 461 -6.41 10.36 13.56
CA ALA A 461 -7.31 9.49 12.79
C ALA A 461 -8.20 10.24 11.80
#